data_AF-A0A0S7YIM1-F1
#
_entry.id   AF-A0A0S7YIM1-F1
#
_cell.length_a   1.000
_cell.length_b   1.000
_cell.length_c   1.000
_cell.angle_alpha   90.00
_cell.angle_beta   90.00
_cell.angle_gamma   90.00
#
_symmetry.space_group_name_H-M   'P 1'
#
loop_
_entity.id
_entity.type
_entity.pdbx_description
1 polymer ?
#
loop_
_entity_poly.entity_id
_entity_poly.type
_entity_poly.pdbx_seq_one_letter_code
_entity_poly.pdbx_strand_id
1 'polypeptide(L)'
;PIGGSAPKYTGRNVINPIAAIAALAMLLRETGNNAGDETLVAAGNRVEKAIMAVTPKMKSQSAGKMGYSTTDVGDMVAEAVAGA
;
A
#
# COMPACT_ATOMS: atom_id res chain seq x y z
N PRO A 1 0.54 -7.83 7.43
CA PRO A 1 0.22 -8.22 6.03
C PRO A 1 -0.23 -9.68 5.99
N ILE A 2 -1.22 -10.04 5.16
CA ILE A 2 -1.68 -11.44 5.04
C ILE A 2 -0.62 -12.32 4.34
N GLY A 3 0.27 -11.73 3.53
CA GLY A 3 1.42 -12.43 2.96
C GLY A 3 2.53 -12.67 3.98
N GLY A 4 3.15 -13.87 3.93
CA GLY A 4 4.36 -14.19 4.69
C GLY A 4 5.62 -13.49 4.16
N SER A 5 6.80 -13.84 4.71
CA SER A 5 8.09 -13.21 4.39
C SER A 5 8.58 -13.42 2.95
N ALA A 6 8.01 -14.38 2.23
CA ALA A 6 8.26 -14.66 0.81
C ALA A 6 9.75 -14.64 0.40
N PRO A 7 10.63 -15.43 1.08
CA PRO A 7 12.09 -15.35 0.93
C PRO A 7 12.59 -15.65 -0.48
N LYS A 8 11.80 -16.39 -1.29
CA LYS A 8 12.11 -16.66 -2.70
C LYS A 8 12.16 -15.41 -3.58
N TYR A 9 11.63 -14.27 -3.13
CA TYR A 9 11.63 -13.02 -3.88
C TYR A 9 12.56 -11.94 -3.29
N THR A 10 13.31 -12.28 -2.23
CA THR A 10 14.28 -11.36 -1.61
C THR A 10 15.28 -10.85 -2.64
N GLY A 11 15.52 -9.54 -2.67
CA GLY A 11 16.46 -8.87 -3.57
C GLY A 11 16.01 -8.78 -5.03
N ARG A 12 14.78 -9.22 -5.36
CA ARG A 12 14.30 -9.26 -6.76
C ARG A 12 13.42 -8.10 -7.17
N ASN A 13 13.00 -7.24 -6.23
CA ASN A 13 12.12 -6.09 -6.50
C ASN A 13 10.79 -6.45 -7.21
N VAL A 14 10.19 -7.58 -6.87
CA VAL A 14 8.95 -8.09 -7.50
C VAL A 14 7.82 -8.45 -6.52
N ILE A 15 8.02 -8.18 -5.23
CA ILE A 15 6.97 -8.36 -4.21
C ILE A 15 5.86 -7.34 -4.44
N ASN A 16 4.61 -7.76 -4.22
CA ASN A 16 3.48 -6.83 -4.18
C ASN A 16 3.44 -6.10 -2.82
N PRO A 17 3.65 -4.77 -2.77
CA PRO A 17 3.67 -4.02 -1.51
C PRO A 17 2.26 -3.66 -0.99
N ILE A 18 1.20 -3.82 -1.78
CA ILE A 18 -0.15 -3.29 -1.49
C ILE A 18 -0.67 -3.75 -0.12
N ALA A 19 -0.48 -5.02 0.25
CA ALA A 19 -0.96 -5.53 1.54
C ALA A 19 -0.24 -4.90 2.75
N ALA A 20 1.03 -4.53 2.61
CA ALA A 20 1.78 -3.85 3.66
C ALA A 20 1.34 -2.39 3.81
N ILE A 21 1.11 -1.71 2.68
CA ILE A 21 0.61 -0.34 2.65
C ILE A 21 -0.83 -0.27 3.20
N ALA A 22 -1.70 -1.22 2.84
CA ALA A 22 -3.06 -1.30 3.38
C ALA A 22 -3.06 -1.50 4.91
N ALA A 23 -2.12 -2.30 5.44
CA ALA A 23 -1.95 -2.45 6.88
C ALA A 23 -1.54 -1.14 7.56
N LEU A 24 -0.69 -0.32 6.94
CA LEU A 24 -0.37 1.02 7.42
C LEU A 24 -1.61 1.94 7.42
N ALA A 25 -2.43 1.90 6.37
CA ALA A 25 -3.67 2.68 6.32
C ALA A 25 -4.62 2.31 7.47
N MET A 26 -4.75 1.01 7.78
CA MET A 26 -5.51 0.53 8.94
C MET A 26 -4.91 1.01 10.26
N LEU A 27 -3.59 0.93 10.42
CA LEU A 27 -2.89 1.40 11.62
C LEU A 27 -3.13 2.90 11.88
N LEU A 28 -3.07 3.73 10.84
CA LEU A 28 -3.31 5.18 10.96
C LEU A 28 -4.74 5.45 11.44
N ARG A 29 -5.74 4.79 10.84
CA ARG A 29 -7.15 4.94 11.26
C ARG A 29 -7.36 4.49 12.69
N GLU A 30 -6.84 3.33 13.05
CA GLU A 30 -7.01 2.76 14.39
C GLU A 30 -6.33 3.63 15.45
N THR A 31 -5.12 4.11 15.16
CA THR A 31 -4.40 5.03 16.06
C THR A 31 -5.14 6.35 16.21
N GLY A 32 -5.62 6.94 15.10
CA GLY A 32 -6.43 8.15 15.11
C GLY A 32 -7.72 8.00 15.91
N ASN A 33 -8.45 6.91 15.70
CA ASN A 33 -9.67 6.61 16.46
C ASN A 33 -9.40 6.50 17.97
N ASN A 34 -8.35 5.77 18.36
CA ASN A 34 -7.98 5.58 19.76
C ASN A 34 -7.48 6.88 20.42
N ALA A 35 -6.85 7.77 19.65
CA ALA A 35 -6.34 9.05 20.14
C ALA A 35 -7.36 10.22 20.02
N GLY A 36 -8.48 10.03 19.31
CA GLY A 36 -9.38 11.12 18.94
C GLY A 36 -8.77 12.11 17.93
N ASP A 37 -7.81 11.67 17.11
CA ASP A 37 -7.13 12.50 16.12
C ASP A 37 -7.68 12.25 14.71
N GLU A 38 -8.55 13.15 14.25
CA GLU A 38 -9.15 13.11 12.92
C GLU A 38 -8.13 13.24 11.78
N THR A 39 -6.97 13.86 12.03
CA THR A 39 -5.90 14.00 11.02
C THR A 39 -5.30 12.64 10.69
N LEU A 40 -5.08 11.78 11.69
CA LEU A 40 -4.60 10.43 11.49
C LEU A 40 -5.62 9.54 10.78
N VAL A 41 -6.91 9.69 11.12
CA VAL A 41 -8.00 8.99 10.42
C VAL A 41 -8.05 9.41 8.95
N ALA A 42 -7.98 10.71 8.67
CA ALA A 42 -7.94 11.26 7.33
C ALA A 42 -6.71 10.77 6.53
N ALA A 43 -5.54 10.71 7.17
CA ALA A 43 -4.32 10.19 6.56
C ALA A 43 -4.49 8.71 6.14
N GLY A 44 -5.03 7.85 7.01
CA GLY A 44 -5.31 6.46 6.68
C GLY A 44 -6.30 6.31 5.52
N ASN A 45 -7.37 7.11 5.51
CA ASN A 45 -8.34 7.15 4.41
C ASN A 45 -7.70 7.59 3.08
N ARG A 46 -6.76 8.54 3.12
CA ARG A 46 -6.03 9.02 1.94
C ARG A 46 -5.15 7.93 1.34
N VAL A 47 -4.45 7.16 2.18
CA VAL A 47 -3.66 5.99 1.74
C VAL A 47 -4.55 4.92 1.10
N GLU A 48 -5.71 4.62 1.69
CA GLU A 48 -6.65 3.65 1.11
C GLU A 48 -7.17 4.09 -0.26
N LYS A 49 -7.54 5.37 -0.42
CA LYS A 49 -7.92 5.93 -1.73
C LYS A 49 -6.80 5.83 -2.76
N ALA A 50 -5.55 6.07 -2.37
CA ALA A 50 -4.40 5.93 -3.26
C ALA A 50 -4.22 4.47 -3.72
N ILE A 51 -4.34 3.49 -2.81
CA ILE A 51 -4.33 2.06 -3.15
C ILE A 51 -5.44 1.72 -4.17
N MET A 52 -6.65 2.24 -3.95
CA MET A 52 -7.78 2.03 -4.86
C MET A 52 -7.54 2.63 -6.25
N ALA A 53 -6.81 3.75 -6.35
CA ALA A 53 -6.47 4.37 -7.63
C ALA A 53 -5.32 3.65 -8.38
N VAL A 54 -4.41 3.00 -7.65
CA VAL A 54 -3.24 2.31 -8.24
C VAL A 54 -3.55 0.87 -8.64
N THR A 55 -4.30 0.13 -7.81
CA THR A 55 -4.56 -1.30 -8.03
C THR A 55 -5.19 -1.65 -9.40
N PRO A 56 -6.06 -0.84 -10.03
CA PRO A 56 -6.57 -1.09 -11.38
C PRO A 56 -5.52 -0.96 -12.48
N LYS A 57 -4.41 -0.24 -12.23
CA LYS A 57 -3.31 -0.09 -13.19
C LYS A 57 -2.43 -1.34 -13.26
N MET A 58 -2.45 -2.18 -12.22
CA MET A 58 -1.64 -3.40 -12.11
C MET A 58 -2.24 -4.55 -12.94
N LYS A 59 -1.39 -5.31 -13.63
CA LYS A 59 -1.82 -6.49 -14.42
C LYS A 59 -2.28 -7.65 -13.55
N SER A 60 -1.72 -7.78 -12.35
CA SER A 60 -2.06 -8.83 -11.39
C SER A 60 -1.69 -8.38 -9.97
N GLN A 61 -2.36 -8.93 -8.97
CA GLN A 61 -1.94 -8.75 -7.57
C GLN A 61 -0.90 -9.80 -7.12
N SER A 62 -0.54 -10.75 -7.99
CA SER A 62 0.48 -11.75 -7.69
C SER A 62 1.90 -11.17 -7.80
N ALA A 63 2.75 -11.43 -6.80
CA ALA A 63 4.18 -11.09 -6.85
C ALA A 63 4.84 -11.66 -8.12
N GLY A 64 5.68 -10.85 -8.78
CA GLY A 64 6.31 -11.19 -10.06
C GLY A 64 5.40 -11.10 -11.29
N LYS A 65 4.10 -10.79 -11.13
CA LYS A 65 3.13 -10.69 -12.25
C LYS A 65 2.38 -9.36 -12.29
N MET A 66 2.81 -8.38 -11.50
CA MET A 66 2.11 -7.10 -11.34
C MET A 66 2.14 -6.22 -12.60
N GLY A 67 3.08 -6.49 -13.52
CA GLY A 67 3.38 -5.58 -14.63
C GLY A 67 4.30 -4.41 -14.25
N TYR A 68 4.75 -4.38 -12.99
CA TYR A 68 5.56 -3.33 -12.37
C TYR A 68 6.50 -3.96 -11.32
N SER A 69 7.56 -3.24 -10.93
CA SER A 69 8.40 -3.62 -9.79
C SER A 69 7.75 -3.26 -8.45
N THR A 70 8.33 -3.72 -7.32
CA THR A 70 7.87 -3.31 -5.98
C THR A 70 8.00 -1.81 -5.80
N THR A 71 9.14 -1.24 -6.23
CA THR A 71 9.40 0.21 -6.19
C THR A 71 8.36 0.99 -6.98
N ASP A 72 8.11 0.63 -8.24
CA ASP A 72 7.16 1.35 -9.09
C ASP A 72 5.75 1.39 -8.46
N VAL A 73 5.30 0.26 -7.89
CA VAL A 73 3.99 0.21 -7.21
C VAL A 73 3.99 1.08 -5.95
N GLY A 74 5.07 1.05 -5.17
CA GLY A 74 5.23 1.91 -4.00
C GLY A 74 5.20 3.40 -4.37
N ASP A 75 5.95 3.79 -5.40
CA ASP A 75 6.04 5.17 -5.88
C ASP A 75 4.71 5.65 -6.43
N MET A 76 4.02 4.84 -7.25
CA MET A 76 2.67 5.17 -7.73
C MET A 76 1.67 5.42 -6.58
N VAL A 77 1.76 4.65 -5.50
CA VAL A 77 0.90 4.87 -4.32
C VAL A 77 1.33 6.13 -3.57
N ALA A 78 2.62 6.37 -3.37
CA ALA A 78 3.12 7.56 -2.69
C ALA A 78 2.75 8.84 -3.44
N GLU A 79 2.89 8.86 -4.77
CA GLU A 79 2.46 9.97 -5.64
C GLU A 79 0.95 10.20 -5.54
N ALA A 80 0.15 9.13 -5.59
CA ALA A 80 -1.30 9.21 -5.45
C ALA A 80 -1.71 9.72 -4.07
N VAL A 81 -0.95 9.41 -3.00
CA VAL A 81 -1.14 10.04 -1.69
C VAL A 81 -0.79 11.51 -1.77
N ALA A 82 0.39 11.91 -2.26
CA ALA A 82 0.81 13.31 -2.28
C ALA A 82 -0.13 14.22 -3.11
N GLY A 83 -0.74 13.71 -4.18
CA GLY A 83 -1.67 14.45 -5.03
C GLY A 83 -3.14 14.45 -4.58
N ALA A 84 -3.51 13.66 -3.55
CA ALA A 84 -4.90 13.52 -3.08
C ALA A 84 -5.37 14.58 -2.06
#